data_AF-A0A3S4UCW5-F1
#
_entry.id   AF-A0A3S4UCW5-F1
#
_cell.length_a   1.000
_cell.length_b   1.000
_cell.length_c   1.000
_cell.angle_alpha   90.00
_cell.angle_beta   90.00
_cell.angle_gamma   90.00
#
_symmetry.space_group_name_H-M   'P 1'
#
loop_
_entity.id
_entity.type
_entity.pdbx_description
1 polymer ?
#
loop_
_entity_poly.entity_id
_entity_poly.type
_entity_poly.pdbx_seq_one_letter_code
_entity_poly.pdbx_strand_id
1 'polypeptide(L)'
;MCRYPKIGWCLALELLKPDGAMILNTGGPRYRNWELPGLSVTYEEWYRFTKAILELATKAAADHPDRWIDLIKLLRHLPEEYRLVLLRSLLGVVQASAQSWSGNNRHAMWSVLMTEIAHHEAHPKAVWAVTRAELDMLREAAQEVGCTDDPRQYARLFGWGVDIVLDNLCWNDDGFDVALEAEQRSALEKVANQGLAAVQALTADVESPERVGELLAQTDSVDSAEIVAWLNAPEPSKLRRAAKAYVSAMAREHGTVWLMDIMNHTDLESDGQTALVGAIPMEERYWTWVATLDETLVVEYWRTADHRWIPKDERIKAVDLLIENNAPWRALDVIWRGMNNDDFLLELAVVKHALNASLASSESVDPNHYSYVVLDLLKRMEAILPEDPELPMLEFWFFDFIGGDHEPLQALYRFLGNNPSGFVALVEAIYLGEGELRGEHSAKMKAFIKRSWSVLYRWSKTPGLSDDGVIDSIHLCDWILQCRILFKECGLVDVGDQEIGKVLASSPDGSDGAWPAEEVRDALENLKNSDIETGLEIGRYNQRGVSFRGIYDGGNQERNMAQEYRGMAKRVAIRWPRTAAVLRRMADSYECDARHLDEQDERRADEG
;
A
#
# COMPACT_ATOMS: atom_id res chain seq x y z
N MET A 1 9.80 -20.84 -31.59
CA MET A 1 11.06 -20.12 -31.30
C MET A 1 11.89 -19.76 -32.54
N CYS A 2 11.83 -20.47 -33.68
CA CYS A 2 12.67 -20.13 -34.84
C CYS A 2 12.26 -18.84 -35.57
N ARG A 3 10.96 -18.54 -35.67
CA ARG A 3 10.44 -17.38 -36.42
C ARG A 3 10.45 -16.08 -35.61
N TYR A 4 10.14 -16.17 -34.31
CA TYR A 4 10.20 -15.06 -33.35
C TYR A 4 10.90 -15.54 -32.08
N PRO A 5 12.24 -15.46 -32.01
CA PRO A 5 13.02 -16.05 -30.91
C PRO A 5 12.71 -15.45 -29.53
N LYS A 6 12.62 -14.13 -29.43
CA LYS A 6 12.32 -13.43 -28.15
C LYS A 6 10.92 -13.77 -27.64
N ILE A 7 9.90 -13.61 -28.48
CA ILE A 7 8.50 -13.89 -28.13
C ILE A 7 8.32 -15.38 -27.80
N GLY A 8 8.94 -16.27 -28.59
CA GLY A 8 8.89 -17.70 -28.33
C GLY A 8 9.57 -18.13 -27.03
N TRP A 9 10.62 -17.40 -26.60
CA TRP A 9 11.28 -17.62 -25.31
C TRP A 9 10.37 -17.23 -24.15
N CYS A 10 9.86 -16.00 -24.14
CA CYS A 10 8.94 -15.51 -23.11
C CYS A 10 7.72 -16.44 -22.97
N LEU A 11 7.10 -16.81 -24.09
CA LEU A 11 5.96 -17.73 -24.09
C LEU A 11 6.30 -19.09 -23.46
N ALA A 12 7.49 -19.63 -23.70
CA ALA A 12 7.86 -20.92 -23.10
C ALA A 12 8.06 -20.82 -21.59
N LEU A 13 8.63 -19.73 -21.09
CA LEU A 13 8.76 -19.52 -19.64
C LEU A 13 7.38 -19.40 -18.97
N GLU A 14 6.46 -18.64 -19.57
CA GLU A 14 5.08 -18.51 -19.08
C GLU A 14 4.32 -19.86 -19.11
N LEU A 15 4.51 -20.66 -20.15
CA LEU A 15 3.85 -21.97 -20.25
C LEU A 15 4.42 -23.01 -19.26
N LEU A 16 5.70 -22.87 -18.85
CA LEU A 16 6.33 -23.72 -17.85
C LEU A 16 6.04 -23.28 -16.41
N LYS A 17 5.65 -22.02 -16.21
CA LYS A 17 5.18 -21.46 -14.94
C LYS A 17 3.80 -20.84 -15.15
N PRO A 18 2.73 -21.65 -15.18
CA PRO A 18 1.40 -21.10 -15.07
C PRO A 18 1.32 -20.44 -13.69
N ASP A 19 1.58 -19.14 -13.63
CA ASP A 19 1.20 -18.33 -12.48
C ASP A 19 -0.28 -18.64 -12.22
N GLY A 20 -0.70 -18.61 -10.96
CA GLY A 20 -2.04 -18.98 -10.48
C GLY A 20 -3.19 -18.12 -11.02
N ALA A 21 -3.15 -17.72 -12.29
CA ALA A 21 -4.25 -17.26 -13.11
C ALA A 21 -5.35 -18.32 -13.06
N MET A 22 -6.29 -18.11 -12.16
CA MET A 22 -7.64 -18.62 -12.32
C MET A 22 -8.23 -17.96 -13.56
N ILE A 23 -8.25 -18.68 -14.66
CA ILE A 23 -9.27 -18.43 -15.67
C ILE A 23 -10.57 -18.93 -15.05
N LEU A 24 -11.34 -18.02 -14.47
CA LEU A 24 -12.73 -18.29 -14.15
C LEU A 24 -13.42 -18.56 -15.48
N ASN A 25 -13.71 -19.84 -15.73
CA ASN A 25 -14.50 -20.23 -16.88
C ASN A 25 -15.89 -19.60 -16.72
N THR A 26 -16.10 -18.47 -17.40
CA THR A 26 -17.43 -17.93 -17.65
C THR A 26 -18.12 -18.98 -18.50
N GLY A 27 -19.16 -19.65 -17.98
CA GLY A 27 -19.76 -20.87 -18.52
C GLY A 27 -20.42 -20.80 -19.90
N GLY A 28 -19.84 -20.05 -20.84
CA GLY A 28 -20.29 -19.85 -22.21
C GLY A 28 -21.61 -19.06 -22.31
N PRO A 29 -21.99 -18.63 -23.52
CA PRO A 29 -23.35 -18.18 -23.78
C PRO A 29 -24.36 -19.31 -23.50
N ARG A 30 -25.48 -19.00 -22.84
CA ARG A 30 -26.51 -19.99 -22.44
C ARG A 30 -27.32 -20.51 -23.62
N TYR A 31 -27.45 -19.71 -24.67
CA TYR A 31 -28.34 -19.96 -25.81
C TYR A 31 -27.61 -20.21 -27.15
N ARG A 32 -26.27 -20.15 -27.17
CA ARG A 32 -25.46 -20.40 -28.39
C ARG A 32 -24.50 -21.58 -28.21
N ASN A 33 -24.48 -22.47 -29.20
CA ASN A 33 -23.59 -23.65 -29.24
C ASN A 33 -22.20 -23.32 -29.80
N TRP A 34 -21.48 -22.37 -29.21
CA TRP A 34 -20.03 -22.35 -29.37
C TRP A 34 -19.42 -22.33 -27.97
N GLU A 35 -19.30 -23.53 -27.40
CA GLU A 35 -18.50 -23.72 -26.19
C GLU A 35 -17.04 -23.42 -26.55
N LEU A 36 -16.36 -22.59 -25.75
CA LEU A 36 -14.91 -22.72 -25.64
C LEU A 36 -14.66 -24.18 -25.27
N PRO A 37 -13.81 -24.93 -25.98
CA PRO A 37 -13.67 -26.36 -25.77
C PRO A 37 -13.39 -26.62 -24.28
N GLY A 38 -14.39 -27.16 -23.58
CA GLY A 38 -14.30 -27.62 -22.20
C GLY A 38 -13.46 -28.89 -22.09
N LEU A 39 -12.31 -28.90 -22.76
CA LEU A 39 -11.37 -29.99 -22.71
C LEU A 39 -10.76 -29.97 -21.32
N SER A 40 -11.23 -30.87 -20.46
CA SER A 40 -10.46 -31.29 -19.29
C SER A 40 -9.14 -31.83 -19.81
N VAL A 41 -8.06 -31.05 -19.67
CA VAL A 41 -6.71 -31.52 -19.98
C VAL A 41 -6.39 -32.61 -18.96
N THR A 42 -6.11 -33.81 -19.45
CA THR A 42 -5.68 -34.89 -18.56
C THR A 42 -4.29 -34.56 -17.99
N TYR A 43 -3.98 -35.07 -16.79
CA TYR A 43 -2.63 -34.94 -16.23
C TYR A 43 -1.55 -35.46 -17.19
N GLU A 44 -1.85 -36.48 -18.00
CA GLU A 44 -0.93 -37.03 -19.00
C GLU A 44 -0.72 -36.09 -20.20
N GLU A 45 -1.76 -35.39 -20.66
CA GLU A 45 -1.62 -34.39 -21.73
C GLU A 45 -0.85 -33.16 -21.25
N TRP A 46 -1.14 -32.69 -20.03
CA TRP A 46 -0.41 -31.61 -19.39
C TRP A 46 1.07 -31.96 -19.19
N TYR A 47 1.34 -33.21 -18.79
CA TYR A 47 2.68 -33.78 -18.70
C TYR A 47 3.41 -33.72 -20.05
N ARG A 48 2.81 -34.27 -21.12
CA ARG A 48 3.45 -34.30 -22.45
C ARG A 48 3.70 -32.89 -22.98
N PHE A 49 2.78 -31.97 -22.71
CA PHE A 49 2.92 -30.56 -23.04
C PHE A 49 4.12 -29.93 -22.32
N THR A 50 4.16 -30.03 -20.98
CA THR A 50 5.24 -29.48 -20.15
C THR A 50 6.61 -30.00 -20.59
N LYS A 51 6.72 -31.32 -20.82
CA LYS A 51 7.94 -31.94 -21.33
C LYS A 51 8.38 -31.37 -22.68
N ALA A 52 7.46 -31.28 -23.64
CA ALA A 52 7.78 -30.77 -24.98
C ALA A 52 8.23 -29.30 -24.95
N ILE A 53 7.60 -28.47 -24.10
CA ILE A 53 8.02 -27.07 -23.92
C ILE A 53 9.40 -27.00 -23.27
N LEU A 54 9.68 -27.81 -22.25
CA LEU A 54 10.99 -27.85 -21.60
C LEU A 54 12.09 -28.28 -22.57
N GLU A 55 11.87 -29.32 -23.37
CA GLU A 55 12.83 -29.76 -24.40
C GLU A 55 13.10 -28.66 -25.45
N LEU A 56 12.05 -27.95 -25.88
CA LEU A 56 12.18 -26.80 -26.78
C LEU A 56 12.97 -25.65 -26.15
N ALA A 57 12.70 -25.34 -24.88
CA ALA A 57 13.36 -24.28 -24.15
C ALA A 57 14.84 -24.61 -23.90
N THR A 58 15.16 -25.82 -23.43
CA THR A 58 16.53 -26.31 -23.25
C THR A 58 17.33 -26.27 -24.57
N LYS A 59 16.72 -26.69 -25.69
CA LYS A 59 17.36 -26.61 -27.01
C LYS A 59 17.58 -25.16 -27.47
N ALA A 60 16.63 -24.27 -27.17
CA ALA A 60 16.76 -22.86 -27.50
C ALA A 60 17.74 -22.14 -26.57
N ALA A 61 17.93 -22.60 -25.33
CA ALA A 61 18.92 -22.05 -24.41
C ALA A 61 20.33 -22.19 -24.99
N ALA A 62 20.64 -23.31 -25.65
CA ALA A 62 21.91 -23.54 -26.34
C ALA A 62 23.12 -23.17 -25.46
N ASP A 63 24.00 -22.28 -25.90
CA ASP A 63 25.14 -21.76 -25.14
C ASP A 63 24.86 -20.39 -24.49
N HIS A 64 23.61 -19.91 -24.48
CA HIS A 64 23.22 -18.62 -23.92
C HIS A 64 22.98 -18.70 -22.41
N PRO A 65 23.90 -18.19 -21.56
CA PRO A 65 23.80 -18.33 -20.10
C PRO A 65 22.53 -17.71 -19.52
N ASP A 66 22.08 -16.56 -20.03
CA ASP A 66 20.87 -15.88 -19.55
C ASP A 66 19.63 -16.78 -19.64
N ARG A 67 19.53 -17.59 -20.69
CA ARG A 67 18.41 -18.52 -20.89
C ARG A 67 18.45 -19.68 -19.90
N TRP A 68 19.64 -20.16 -19.58
CA TRP A 68 19.81 -21.19 -18.55
C TRP A 68 19.48 -20.64 -17.16
N ILE A 69 19.84 -19.39 -16.86
CA ILE A 69 19.46 -18.71 -15.63
C ILE A 69 17.93 -18.65 -15.48
N ASP A 70 17.21 -18.25 -16.53
CA ASP A 70 15.75 -18.22 -16.52
C ASP A 70 15.15 -19.61 -16.26
N LEU A 71 15.69 -20.66 -16.88
CA LEU A 71 15.21 -22.03 -16.69
C LEU A 71 15.47 -22.57 -15.28
N ILE A 72 16.61 -22.24 -14.66
CA ILE A 72 16.92 -22.67 -13.29
C ILE A 72 15.93 -22.05 -12.30
N LYS A 73 15.49 -20.81 -12.51
CA LYS A 73 14.45 -20.19 -11.66
C LYS A 73 13.11 -20.93 -11.72
N LEU A 74 12.88 -21.75 -12.75
CA LEU A 74 11.70 -22.61 -12.88
C LEU A 74 11.85 -23.95 -12.15
N LEU A 75 13.03 -24.29 -11.64
CA LEU A 75 13.32 -25.59 -11.01
C LEU A 75 12.27 -25.95 -9.95
N ARG A 76 11.87 -24.98 -9.12
CA ARG A 76 10.90 -25.14 -8.03
C ARG A 76 9.48 -25.49 -8.50
N HIS A 77 9.16 -25.21 -9.76
CA HIS A 77 7.83 -25.44 -10.35
C HIS A 77 7.76 -26.73 -11.18
N LEU A 78 8.90 -27.41 -11.40
CA LEU A 78 8.98 -28.59 -12.24
C LEU A 78 8.84 -29.90 -11.42
N PRO A 79 8.07 -30.87 -11.91
CA PRO A 79 8.14 -32.26 -11.46
C PRO A 79 9.57 -32.82 -11.46
N GLU A 80 9.88 -33.74 -10.53
CA GLU A 80 11.22 -34.34 -10.33
C GLU A 80 11.88 -34.85 -11.61
N GLU A 81 11.15 -35.58 -12.44
CA GLU A 81 11.71 -36.14 -13.68
C GLU A 81 12.18 -35.06 -14.67
N TYR A 82 11.55 -33.88 -14.65
CA TYR A 82 11.91 -32.74 -15.50
C TYR A 82 13.04 -31.92 -14.91
N ARG A 83 13.09 -31.81 -13.58
CA ARG A 83 14.23 -31.22 -12.87
C ARG A 83 15.52 -31.96 -13.24
N LEU A 84 15.52 -33.30 -13.24
CA LEU A 84 16.67 -34.10 -13.66
C LEU A 84 17.08 -33.86 -15.13
N VAL A 85 16.13 -33.74 -16.06
CA VAL A 85 16.43 -33.45 -17.46
C VAL A 85 17.06 -32.07 -17.62
N LEU A 86 16.50 -31.07 -16.95
CA LEU A 86 17.01 -29.70 -16.95
C LEU A 86 18.43 -29.64 -16.37
N LEU A 87 18.66 -30.23 -15.20
CA LEU A 87 19.95 -30.19 -14.50
C LEU A 87 21.06 -30.91 -15.28
N ARG A 88 20.77 -32.07 -15.89
CA ARG A 88 21.72 -32.76 -16.77
C ARG A 88 22.09 -31.93 -17.99
N SER A 89 21.10 -31.28 -18.61
CA SER A 89 21.34 -30.45 -19.80
C SER A 89 22.15 -29.21 -19.44
N LEU A 90 21.84 -28.59 -18.30
CA LEU A 90 22.58 -27.47 -17.75
C LEU A 90 24.04 -27.84 -17.48
N LEU A 91 24.28 -28.93 -16.74
CA LEU A 91 25.62 -29.39 -16.41
C LEU A 91 26.45 -29.66 -17.67
N GLY A 92 25.87 -30.31 -18.69
CA GLY A 92 26.54 -30.55 -19.95
C GLY A 92 26.95 -29.26 -20.69
N VAL A 93 26.10 -28.22 -20.68
CA VAL A 93 26.44 -26.94 -21.30
C VAL A 93 27.48 -26.18 -20.49
N VAL A 94 27.35 -26.18 -19.17
CA VAL A 94 28.33 -25.55 -18.27
C VAL A 94 29.71 -26.16 -18.48
N GLN A 95 29.83 -27.49 -18.46
CA GLN A 95 31.10 -28.18 -18.70
C GLN A 95 31.67 -27.90 -20.10
N ALA A 96 30.83 -27.77 -21.12
CA ALA A 96 31.26 -27.52 -22.49
C ALA A 96 31.64 -26.05 -22.76
N SER A 97 31.00 -25.10 -22.11
CA SER A 97 30.98 -23.69 -22.55
C SER A 97 31.27 -22.66 -21.46
N ALA A 98 31.34 -23.01 -20.18
CA ALA A 98 31.51 -22.02 -19.10
C ALA A 98 32.78 -21.16 -19.26
N GLN A 99 33.87 -21.72 -19.81
CA GLN A 99 35.12 -20.99 -20.03
C GLN A 99 35.06 -19.97 -21.17
N SER A 100 34.09 -20.08 -22.09
CA SER A 100 33.88 -19.09 -23.16
C SER A 100 32.93 -17.97 -22.74
N TRP A 101 32.25 -18.11 -21.61
CA TRP A 101 31.36 -17.09 -21.06
C TRP A 101 32.15 -15.93 -20.45
N SER A 102 31.55 -14.73 -20.48
CA SER A 102 32.10 -13.57 -19.79
C SER A 102 32.12 -13.81 -18.27
N GLY A 103 33.01 -13.12 -17.55
CA GLY A 103 33.03 -13.17 -16.08
C GLY A 103 31.70 -12.77 -15.44
N ASN A 104 30.95 -11.85 -16.07
CA ASN A 104 29.60 -11.48 -15.62
C ASN A 104 28.60 -12.62 -15.80
N ASN A 105 28.63 -13.31 -16.94
CA ASN A 105 27.72 -14.43 -17.20
C ASN A 105 28.01 -15.63 -16.28
N ARG A 106 29.30 -15.91 -16.04
CA ARG A 106 29.72 -16.93 -15.08
C ARG A 106 29.23 -16.60 -13.67
N HIS A 107 29.44 -15.37 -13.21
CA HIS A 107 28.97 -14.92 -11.90
C HIS A 107 27.44 -14.97 -11.78
N ALA A 108 26.71 -14.49 -12.78
CA ALA A 108 25.24 -14.52 -12.76
C ALA A 108 24.69 -15.96 -12.69
N MET A 109 25.30 -16.89 -13.43
CA MET A 109 24.98 -18.32 -13.35
C MET A 109 25.31 -18.89 -11.97
N TRP A 110 26.52 -18.61 -11.47
CA TRP A 110 26.98 -19.05 -10.16
C TRP A 110 26.05 -18.58 -9.04
N SER A 111 25.67 -17.30 -9.06
CA SER A 111 24.77 -16.70 -8.08
C SER A 111 23.42 -17.41 -8.03
N VAL A 112 22.80 -17.70 -9.18
CA VAL A 112 21.49 -18.37 -9.23
C VAL A 112 21.59 -19.82 -8.78
N LEU A 113 22.66 -20.53 -9.14
CA LEU A 113 22.92 -21.88 -8.66
C LEU A 113 23.08 -21.91 -7.14
N MET A 114 23.86 -20.99 -6.57
CA MET A 114 24.06 -20.92 -5.11
C MET A 114 22.78 -20.58 -4.35
N THR A 115 21.91 -19.74 -4.92
CA THR A 115 20.59 -19.46 -4.36
C THR A 115 19.71 -20.71 -4.33
N GLU A 116 19.62 -21.47 -5.43
CA GLU A 116 18.83 -22.70 -5.44
C GLU A 116 19.41 -23.79 -4.53
N ILE A 117 20.73 -23.99 -4.53
CA ILE A 117 21.41 -24.97 -3.66
C ILE A 117 21.01 -24.73 -2.22
N ALA A 118 21.14 -23.51 -1.75
CA ALA A 118 20.97 -23.22 -0.36
C ALA A 118 19.50 -23.14 0.08
N HIS A 119 18.59 -22.73 -0.82
CA HIS A 119 17.16 -22.87 -0.58
C HIS A 119 16.77 -24.32 -0.30
N HIS A 120 17.36 -25.27 -1.04
CA HIS A 120 17.12 -26.69 -0.81
C HIS A 120 17.85 -27.25 0.42
N GLU A 121 19.03 -26.73 0.76
CA GLU A 121 19.78 -27.12 1.96
C GLU A 121 19.15 -26.59 3.26
N ALA A 122 18.53 -25.40 3.24
CA ALA A 122 17.81 -24.84 4.37
C ALA A 122 16.53 -25.64 4.70
N HIS A 123 15.97 -26.35 3.72
CA HIS A 123 14.70 -27.06 3.84
C HIS A 123 14.78 -28.54 3.39
N PRO A 124 15.70 -29.36 3.95
CA PRO A 124 16.00 -30.69 3.42
C PRO A 124 14.85 -31.71 3.64
N LYS A 125 13.86 -31.37 4.46
CA LYS A 125 12.68 -32.19 4.76
C LYS A 125 11.41 -31.72 4.07
N ALA A 126 11.45 -30.63 3.30
CA ALA A 126 10.27 -30.13 2.61
C ALA A 126 9.85 -31.06 1.47
N VAL A 127 8.54 -31.17 1.22
CA VAL A 127 7.99 -32.04 0.15
C VAL A 127 8.49 -31.63 -1.24
N TRP A 128 8.83 -30.35 -1.41
CA TRP A 128 9.34 -29.78 -2.66
C TRP A 128 10.87 -29.79 -2.76
N ALA A 129 11.60 -30.26 -1.74
CA ALA A 129 13.06 -30.26 -1.74
C ALA A 129 13.61 -31.17 -2.85
N VAL A 130 14.73 -30.75 -3.46
CA VAL A 130 15.40 -31.59 -4.47
C VAL A 130 15.98 -32.85 -3.84
N THR A 131 16.14 -33.89 -4.65
CA THR A 131 16.87 -35.10 -4.27
C THR A 131 18.36 -34.81 -4.11
N ARG A 132 19.06 -35.67 -3.36
CA ARG A 132 20.53 -35.56 -3.21
C ARG A 132 21.27 -35.54 -4.54
N ALA A 133 20.83 -36.34 -5.51
CA ALA A 133 21.45 -36.41 -6.83
C ALA A 133 21.30 -35.10 -7.62
N GLU A 134 20.15 -34.43 -7.50
CA GLU A 134 19.91 -33.13 -8.12
C GLU A 134 20.73 -32.02 -7.45
N LEU A 135 20.82 -32.04 -6.12
CA LEU A 135 21.66 -31.11 -5.37
C LEU A 135 23.14 -31.26 -5.72
N ASP A 136 23.62 -32.49 -5.89
CA ASP A 136 25.00 -32.75 -6.31
C ASP A 136 25.28 -32.23 -7.73
N MET A 137 24.33 -32.34 -8.67
CA MET A 137 24.46 -31.74 -10.01
C MET A 137 24.49 -30.20 -9.97
N LEU A 138 23.68 -29.58 -9.12
CA LEU A 138 23.71 -28.13 -8.93
C LEU A 138 25.08 -27.68 -8.39
N ARG A 139 25.62 -28.39 -7.40
CA ARG A 139 26.95 -28.12 -6.83
C ARG A 139 28.07 -28.29 -7.86
N GLU A 140 28.01 -29.34 -8.67
CA GLU A 140 28.98 -29.59 -9.74
C GLU A 140 28.95 -28.45 -10.78
N ALA A 141 27.76 -28.05 -11.23
CA ALA A 141 27.60 -26.92 -12.13
C ALA A 141 28.14 -25.61 -11.50
N ALA A 142 27.87 -25.37 -10.21
CA ALA A 142 28.33 -24.19 -9.49
C ALA A 142 29.87 -24.15 -9.39
N GLN A 143 30.52 -25.29 -9.15
CA GLN A 143 31.98 -25.39 -9.11
C GLN A 143 32.62 -25.04 -10.46
N GLU A 144 32.04 -25.50 -11.56
CA GLU A 144 32.54 -25.23 -12.92
C GLU A 144 32.43 -23.75 -13.32
N VAL A 145 31.34 -23.08 -12.94
CA VAL A 145 31.16 -21.64 -13.25
C VAL A 145 31.85 -20.72 -12.25
N GLY A 146 32.07 -21.17 -11.01
CA GLY A 146 32.62 -20.36 -9.92
C GLY A 146 34.02 -19.82 -10.19
N CYS A 147 34.33 -18.66 -9.61
CA CYS A 147 35.65 -18.04 -9.67
C CYS A 147 36.05 -17.61 -8.25
N THR A 148 37.09 -18.22 -7.69
CA THR A 148 37.52 -18.00 -6.29
C THR A 148 38.09 -16.60 -6.06
N ASP A 149 38.51 -15.90 -7.12
CA ASP A 149 39.07 -14.56 -7.02
C ASP A 149 38.03 -13.47 -7.28
N ASP A 150 36.78 -13.83 -7.60
CA ASP A 150 35.71 -12.86 -7.84
C ASP A 150 35.15 -12.36 -6.49
N PRO A 151 35.23 -11.06 -6.17
CA PRO A 151 34.74 -10.52 -4.90
C PRO A 151 33.22 -10.71 -4.75
N ARG A 152 32.47 -10.79 -5.86
CA ARG A 152 31.01 -10.94 -5.84
C ARG A 152 30.55 -12.30 -5.34
N GLN A 153 31.45 -13.28 -5.19
CA GLN A 153 31.10 -14.56 -4.57
C GLN A 153 30.54 -14.39 -3.14
N TYR A 154 30.88 -13.31 -2.46
CA TYR A 154 30.39 -13.02 -1.12
C TYR A 154 29.04 -12.29 -1.10
N ALA A 155 28.49 -11.88 -2.25
CA ALA A 155 27.32 -11.01 -2.32
C ALA A 155 26.09 -11.56 -1.57
N ARG A 156 25.96 -12.90 -1.55
CA ARG A 156 24.88 -13.59 -0.86
C ARG A 156 24.88 -13.40 0.65
N LEU A 157 26.04 -13.22 1.28
CA LEU A 157 26.14 -12.94 2.72
C LEU A 157 25.46 -11.62 3.09
N PHE A 158 25.28 -10.72 2.13
CA PHE A 158 24.67 -9.41 2.29
C PHE A 158 23.24 -9.37 1.72
N GLY A 159 22.53 -10.50 1.73
CA GLY A 159 21.09 -10.59 1.42
C GLY A 159 20.23 -10.75 2.66
N TRP A 160 18.93 -11.02 2.48
CA TRP A 160 17.96 -11.15 3.60
C TRP A 160 18.15 -12.39 4.49
N GLY A 161 19.14 -13.23 4.23
CA GLY A 161 19.55 -14.31 5.14
C GLY A 161 18.64 -15.54 5.22
N VAL A 162 17.43 -15.51 4.63
CA VAL A 162 16.39 -16.55 4.82
C VAL A 162 16.88 -17.98 4.50
N ASP A 163 17.67 -18.15 3.44
CA ASP A 163 18.17 -19.46 3.00
C ASP A 163 19.67 -19.69 3.36
N ILE A 164 20.27 -18.85 4.20
CA ILE A 164 21.69 -18.96 4.57
C ILE A 164 21.83 -19.90 5.77
N VAL A 165 22.78 -20.83 5.68
CA VAL A 165 23.16 -21.74 6.78
C VAL A 165 24.63 -21.52 7.10
N LEU A 166 24.94 -21.17 8.35
CA LEU A 166 26.30 -20.93 8.85
C LEU A 166 26.51 -21.73 10.13
N ASP A 167 27.53 -22.58 10.19
CA ASP A 167 27.82 -23.44 11.35
C ASP A 167 26.62 -24.27 11.87
N ASN A 168 25.74 -24.70 10.94
CA ASN A 168 24.45 -25.37 11.20
C ASN A 168 23.38 -24.49 11.86
N LEU A 169 23.57 -23.17 11.89
CA LEU A 169 22.56 -22.19 12.27
C LEU A 169 21.85 -21.69 11.01
N CYS A 170 20.52 -21.61 11.09
CA CYS A 170 19.64 -21.04 10.09
C CYS A 170 19.10 -19.68 10.56
N TRP A 171 18.43 -18.97 9.65
CA TRP A 171 17.68 -17.77 9.98
C TRP A 171 16.71 -18.02 11.15
N ASN A 172 16.70 -17.12 12.14
CA ASN A 172 16.02 -17.20 13.46
C ASN A 172 16.60 -18.16 14.50
N ASP A 173 17.71 -18.87 14.23
CA ASP A 173 18.40 -19.59 15.29
C ASP A 173 19.17 -18.62 16.21
N ASP A 174 19.19 -18.90 17.50
CA ASP A 174 19.95 -18.11 18.48
C ASP A 174 21.44 -18.07 18.08
N GLY A 175 21.97 -16.86 17.88
CA GLY A 175 23.37 -16.63 17.51
C GLY A 175 23.65 -16.63 15.99
N PHE A 176 22.66 -16.87 15.14
CA PHE A 176 22.83 -16.78 13.68
C PHE A 176 23.32 -15.39 13.23
N ASP A 177 22.75 -14.32 13.76
CA ASP A 177 23.14 -12.94 13.39
C ASP A 177 24.61 -12.65 13.72
N VAL A 178 25.11 -13.21 14.82
CA VAL A 178 26.52 -13.09 15.22
C VAL A 178 27.43 -13.85 14.27
N ALA A 179 27.05 -15.07 13.89
CA ALA A 179 27.80 -15.87 12.90
C ALA A 179 27.79 -15.21 11.52
N LEU A 180 26.64 -14.68 11.09
CA LEU A 180 26.49 -13.96 9.84
C LEU A 180 27.35 -12.70 9.80
N GLU A 181 27.35 -11.88 10.86
CA GLU A 181 28.20 -10.71 10.95
C GLU A 181 29.69 -11.07 10.89
N ALA A 182 30.12 -12.12 11.58
CA ALA A 182 31.50 -12.58 11.56
C ALA A 182 31.95 -13.00 10.15
N GLU A 183 31.12 -13.75 9.43
CA GLU A 183 31.39 -14.16 8.05
C GLU A 183 31.36 -12.98 7.07
N GLN A 184 30.40 -12.05 7.24
CA GLN A 184 30.36 -10.81 6.45
C GLN A 184 31.63 -9.99 6.63
N ARG A 185 32.12 -9.84 7.86
CA ARG A 185 33.36 -9.10 8.16
C ARG A 185 34.58 -9.79 7.54
N SER A 186 34.71 -11.10 7.73
CA SER A 186 35.78 -11.92 7.13
C SER A 186 35.80 -11.82 5.60
N ALA A 187 34.62 -11.87 4.97
CA ALA A 187 34.47 -11.69 3.53
C ALA A 187 34.88 -10.28 3.08
N LEU A 188 34.41 -9.24 3.79
CA LEU A 188 34.70 -7.86 3.46
C LEU A 188 36.18 -7.53 3.59
N GLU A 189 36.86 -8.03 4.64
CA GLU A 189 38.32 -7.91 4.81
C GLU A 189 39.08 -8.55 3.63
N LYS A 190 38.67 -9.75 3.20
CA LYS A 190 39.28 -10.42 2.02
C LYS A 190 39.10 -9.60 0.76
N VAL A 191 37.91 -9.03 0.53
CA VAL A 191 37.60 -8.20 -0.64
C VAL A 191 38.32 -6.86 -0.58
N ALA A 192 38.41 -6.23 0.59
CA ALA A 192 39.16 -4.98 0.78
C ALA A 192 40.66 -5.15 0.51
N ASN A 193 41.24 -6.31 0.88
CA ASN A 193 42.63 -6.66 0.54
C ASN A 193 42.88 -6.80 -0.97
N GLN A 194 41.84 -6.98 -1.80
CA GLN A 194 41.94 -6.95 -3.27
C GLN A 194 41.88 -5.52 -3.84
N GLY A 195 41.56 -4.51 -3.00
CA GLY A 195 41.49 -3.09 -3.33
C GLY A 195 40.06 -2.55 -3.50
N LEU A 196 39.95 -1.22 -3.56
CA LEU A 196 38.67 -0.49 -3.63
C LEU A 196 37.75 -0.99 -4.75
N ALA A 197 38.30 -1.29 -5.93
CA ALA A 197 37.53 -1.76 -7.08
C ALA A 197 36.81 -3.09 -6.81
N ALA A 198 37.39 -3.96 -5.97
CA ALA A 198 36.78 -5.22 -5.58
C ALA A 198 35.61 -4.99 -4.61
N VAL A 199 35.75 -4.06 -3.67
CA VAL A 199 34.67 -3.63 -2.75
C VAL A 199 33.54 -3.00 -3.54
N GLN A 200 33.84 -2.17 -4.54
CA GLN A 200 32.83 -1.58 -5.43
C GLN A 200 32.06 -2.65 -6.22
N ALA A 201 32.78 -3.65 -6.75
CA ALA A 201 32.17 -4.77 -7.47
C ALA A 201 31.24 -5.60 -6.58
N LEU A 202 31.66 -5.93 -5.36
CA LEU A 202 30.81 -6.58 -4.36
C LEU A 202 29.56 -5.74 -4.06
N THR A 203 29.75 -4.46 -3.71
CA THR A 203 28.67 -3.55 -3.32
C THR A 203 27.62 -3.36 -4.43
N ALA A 204 28.05 -3.33 -5.69
CA ALA A 204 27.14 -3.26 -6.83
C ALA A 204 26.30 -4.55 -7.00
N ASP A 205 26.78 -5.69 -6.50
CA ASP A 205 26.14 -6.99 -6.67
C ASP A 205 25.21 -7.35 -5.50
N VAL A 206 25.54 -6.92 -4.27
CA VAL A 206 24.77 -7.29 -3.05
C VAL A 206 23.33 -6.80 -3.05
N GLU A 207 22.47 -7.47 -2.29
CA GLU A 207 21.07 -7.07 -2.13
C GLU A 207 20.90 -5.96 -1.07
N SER A 208 21.67 -6.01 0.03
CA SER A 208 21.73 -5.01 1.10
C SER A 208 23.07 -4.27 1.12
N PRO A 209 23.25 -3.23 0.28
CA PRO A 209 24.48 -2.44 0.25
C PRO A 209 24.69 -1.62 1.53
N GLU A 210 23.63 -1.26 2.25
CA GLU A 210 23.74 -0.58 3.55
C GLU A 210 24.59 -1.39 4.52
N ARG A 211 24.39 -2.71 4.55
CA ARG A 211 25.17 -3.60 5.42
C ARG A 211 26.66 -3.61 5.09
N VAL A 212 27.02 -3.49 3.81
CA VAL A 212 28.43 -3.33 3.40
C VAL A 212 28.99 -2.03 3.97
N GLY A 213 28.25 -0.92 3.85
CA GLY A 213 28.64 0.38 4.40
C GLY A 213 28.83 0.38 5.91
N GLU A 214 27.88 -0.21 6.66
CA GLU A 214 27.97 -0.35 8.12
C GLU A 214 29.21 -1.11 8.56
N LEU A 215 29.54 -2.21 7.88
CA LEU A 215 30.70 -3.03 8.21
C LEU A 215 32.01 -2.37 7.78
N LEU A 216 32.03 -1.65 6.65
CA LEU A 216 33.19 -0.85 6.26
C LEU A 216 33.54 0.19 7.34
N ALA A 217 32.55 0.78 8.01
CA ALA A 217 32.78 1.75 9.10
C ALA A 217 33.49 1.13 10.30
N GLN A 218 33.38 -0.19 10.49
CA GLN A 218 34.02 -0.93 11.57
C GLN A 218 35.40 -1.47 11.18
N THR A 219 35.85 -1.24 9.94
CA THR A 219 37.13 -1.76 9.44
C THR A 219 37.99 -0.62 8.90
N ASP A 220 39.26 -0.55 9.30
CA ASP A 220 40.23 0.42 8.77
C ASP A 220 40.83 -0.02 7.41
N SER A 221 40.06 -0.76 6.62
CA SER A 221 40.55 -1.48 5.43
C SER A 221 40.53 -0.66 4.15
N VAL A 222 39.78 0.44 4.12
CA VAL A 222 39.60 1.34 2.98
C VAL A 222 39.55 2.78 3.49
N ASP A 223 40.12 3.72 2.73
CA ASP A 223 40.11 5.14 3.08
C ASP A 223 38.68 5.71 3.14
N SER A 224 38.35 6.41 4.22
CA SER A 224 37.03 7.03 4.42
C SER A 224 36.64 7.97 3.27
N ALA A 225 37.57 8.74 2.73
CA ALA A 225 37.30 9.67 1.64
C ALA A 225 36.92 8.93 0.34
N GLU A 226 37.51 7.76 0.10
CA GLU A 226 37.17 6.93 -1.07
C GLU A 226 35.75 6.36 -0.98
N ILE A 227 35.31 5.94 0.21
CA ILE A 227 33.94 5.45 0.45
C ILE A 227 32.94 6.61 0.37
N VAL A 228 33.26 7.75 1.00
CA VAL A 228 32.37 8.92 1.03
C VAL A 228 32.22 9.53 -0.36
N ALA A 229 33.24 9.47 -1.22
CA ALA A 229 33.14 9.87 -2.62
C ALA A 229 32.06 9.10 -3.41
N TRP A 230 31.66 7.90 -2.97
CA TRP A 230 30.54 7.17 -3.60
C TRP A 230 29.19 7.88 -3.41
N LEU A 231 29.08 8.85 -2.51
CA LEU A 231 27.92 9.73 -2.43
C LEU A 231 27.71 10.54 -3.71
N ASN A 232 28.72 10.74 -4.57
CA ASN A 232 28.55 11.38 -5.88
C ASN A 232 27.87 10.45 -6.90
N ALA A 233 27.70 9.15 -6.63
CA ALA A 233 27.10 8.22 -7.59
C ALA A 233 25.60 8.53 -7.81
N PRO A 234 25.10 8.53 -9.07
CA PRO A 234 23.70 8.87 -9.36
C PRO A 234 22.72 7.83 -8.81
N GLU A 235 21.54 8.27 -8.37
CA GLU A 235 20.48 7.35 -7.93
C GLU A 235 19.74 6.70 -9.13
N PRO A 236 19.29 5.44 -9.03
CA PRO A 236 19.47 4.51 -7.91
C PRO A 236 20.88 3.88 -7.91
N SER A 237 21.67 4.10 -6.85
CA SER A 237 23.02 3.52 -6.72
C SER A 237 23.22 2.79 -5.40
N LYS A 238 23.61 1.52 -5.50
CA LYS A 238 24.00 0.70 -4.33
C LYS A 238 25.26 1.25 -3.66
N LEU A 239 26.19 1.85 -4.40
CA LEU A 239 27.38 2.50 -3.83
C LEU A 239 26.98 3.73 -2.99
N ARG A 240 26.05 4.56 -3.48
CA ARG A 240 25.54 5.71 -2.72
C ARG A 240 24.82 5.26 -1.44
N ARG A 241 24.00 4.19 -1.52
CA ARG A 241 23.33 3.59 -0.34
C ARG A 241 24.33 3.06 0.70
N ALA A 242 25.36 2.34 0.27
CA ALA A 242 26.44 1.88 1.14
C ALA A 242 27.17 3.06 1.81
N ALA A 243 27.52 4.10 1.05
CA ALA A 243 28.18 5.28 1.59
C ALA A 243 27.33 6.05 2.60
N LYS A 244 26.00 6.15 2.39
CA LYS A 244 25.09 6.72 3.38
C LYS A 244 25.11 5.92 4.69
N ALA A 245 25.06 4.60 4.61
CA ALA A 245 25.14 3.75 5.80
C ALA A 245 26.51 3.86 6.51
N TYR A 246 27.61 3.91 5.75
CA TYR A 246 28.96 4.17 6.26
C TYR A 246 29.04 5.51 7.01
N VAL A 247 28.59 6.60 6.39
CA VAL A 247 28.57 7.94 7.01
C VAL A 247 27.72 7.94 8.28
N SER A 248 26.55 7.29 8.26
CA SER A 248 25.68 7.21 9.43
C SER A 248 26.35 6.47 10.59
N ALA A 249 27.05 5.36 10.30
CA ALA A 249 27.79 4.58 11.30
C ALA A 249 28.99 5.37 11.86
N MET A 250 29.82 5.94 10.99
CA MET A 250 30.98 6.76 11.39
C MET A 250 30.56 8.01 12.19
N ALA A 251 29.46 8.67 11.80
CA ALA A 251 28.92 9.79 12.54
C ALA A 251 28.52 9.36 13.96
N ARG A 252 27.83 8.23 14.12
CA ARG A 252 27.43 7.72 15.46
C ARG A 252 28.63 7.44 16.36
N GLU A 253 29.72 6.92 15.81
CA GLU A 253 30.92 6.57 16.55
C GLU A 253 31.79 7.79 16.89
N HIS A 254 32.05 8.67 15.93
CA HIS A 254 33.04 9.76 16.04
C HIS A 254 32.43 11.16 16.16
N GLY A 255 31.12 11.30 15.99
CA GLY A 255 30.37 12.54 16.15
C GLY A 255 30.60 13.57 15.02
N THR A 256 30.25 14.82 15.31
CA THR A 256 30.29 15.93 14.34
C THR A 256 31.69 16.34 13.93
N VAL A 257 32.71 16.06 14.73
CA VAL A 257 34.11 16.36 14.39
C VAL A 257 34.54 15.60 13.12
N TRP A 258 34.19 14.32 13.02
CA TRP A 258 34.47 13.52 11.83
C TRP A 258 33.67 14.00 10.61
N LEU A 259 32.41 14.41 10.79
CA LEU A 259 31.58 14.97 9.72
C LEU A 259 32.16 16.28 9.17
N MET A 260 32.71 17.14 10.03
CA MET A 260 33.39 18.37 9.61
C MET A 260 34.68 18.06 8.84
N ASP A 261 35.45 17.07 9.29
CA ASP A 261 36.69 16.66 8.63
C ASP A 261 36.40 16.12 7.22
N ILE A 262 35.46 15.17 7.10
CA ILE A 262 35.17 14.51 5.82
C ILE A 262 34.56 15.47 4.79
N MET A 263 33.75 16.43 5.23
CA MET A 263 33.15 17.46 4.36
C MET A 263 34.20 18.43 3.79
N ASN A 264 35.31 18.65 4.50
CA ASN A 264 36.41 19.51 4.04
C ASN A 264 37.42 18.77 3.16
N HIS A 265 37.56 17.45 3.35
CA HIS A 265 38.60 16.64 2.71
C HIS A 265 38.11 15.76 1.55
N THR A 266 36.80 15.65 1.35
CA THR A 266 36.21 14.90 0.24
C THR A 266 35.62 15.83 -0.82
N ASP A 267 35.96 15.60 -2.09
CA ASP A 267 35.38 16.36 -3.20
C ASP A 267 33.95 15.87 -3.52
N LEU A 268 32.98 16.48 -2.84
CA LEU A 268 31.56 16.18 -3.02
C LEU A 268 30.91 17.21 -3.94
N GLU A 269 30.27 16.73 -4.99
CA GLU A 269 29.38 17.52 -5.83
C GLU A 269 28.10 17.90 -5.04
N SER A 270 27.30 18.82 -5.56
CA SER A 270 26.05 19.27 -4.90
C SER A 270 25.12 18.12 -4.50
N ASP A 271 24.97 17.11 -5.37
CA ASP A 271 24.16 15.93 -5.08
C ASP A 271 24.81 15.03 -4.02
N GLY A 272 26.14 14.98 -3.99
CA GLY A 272 26.91 14.25 -2.97
C GLY A 272 26.81 14.90 -1.59
N GLN A 273 26.85 16.23 -1.51
CA GLN A 273 26.64 16.98 -0.27
C GLN A 273 25.21 16.79 0.27
N THR A 274 24.22 16.79 -0.62
CA THR A 274 22.82 16.46 -0.29
C THR A 274 22.70 15.03 0.25
N ALA A 275 23.37 14.07 -0.38
CA ALA A 275 23.39 12.69 0.08
C ALA A 275 24.12 12.52 1.42
N LEU A 276 25.17 13.31 1.67
CA LEU A 276 25.90 13.34 2.93
C LEU A 276 24.99 13.80 4.07
N VAL A 277 24.29 14.93 3.91
CA VAL A 277 23.39 15.41 4.97
C VAL A 277 22.22 14.45 5.21
N GLY A 278 21.72 13.80 4.16
CA GLY A 278 20.71 12.75 4.30
C GLY A 278 21.19 11.47 5.00
N ALA A 279 22.50 11.29 5.21
CA ALA A 279 23.07 10.16 5.95
C ALA A 279 23.26 10.46 7.45
N ILE A 280 23.22 11.74 7.83
CA ILE A 280 23.43 12.18 9.21
C ILE A 280 22.24 11.73 10.08
N PRO A 281 22.46 11.11 11.25
CA PRO A 281 21.37 10.75 12.15
C PRO A 281 20.53 11.94 12.61
N MET A 282 19.24 11.71 12.84
CA MET A 282 18.31 12.71 13.35
C MET A 282 18.37 12.74 14.89
N GLU A 283 19.41 13.37 15.43
CA GLU A 283 19.65 13.60 16.86
C GLU A 283 20.13 15.03 17.14
N GLU A 284 19.92 15.55 18.36
CA GLU A 284 20.17 16.96 18.72
C GLU A 284 21.59 17.43 18.46
N ARG A 285 22.56 16.61 18.83
CA ARG A 285 23.98 16.89 18.57
C ARG A 285 24.28 17.11 17.09
N TYR A 286 23.53 16.50 16.18
CA TYR A 286 23.76 16.62 14.74
C TYR A 286 22.97 17.75 14.13
N TRP A 287 21.66 17.87 14.38
CA TRP A 287 20.90 18.96 13.76
C TRP A 287 21.33 20.34 14.27
N THR A 288 21.85 20.43 15.49
CA THR A 288 22.47 21.67 16.01
C THR A 288 23.70 22.07 15.19
N TRP A 289 24.49 21.09 14.75
CA TRP A 289 25.62 21.34 13.85
C TRP A 289 25.16 21.63 12.42
N VAL A 290 24.20 20.85 11.89
CA VAL A 290 23.63 21.06 10.55
C VAL A 290 23.07 22.47 10.41
N ALA A 291 22.44 23.03 11.45
CA ALA A 291 21.95 24.40 11.46
C ALA A 291 23.03 25.48 11.25
N THR A 292 24.33 25.13 11.32
CA THR A 292 25.46 26.02 11.01
C THR A 292 25.93 25.94 9.56
N LEU A 293 25.41 24.99 8.78
CA LEU A 293 25.72 24.80 7.36
C LEU A 293 24.91 25.76 6.47
N ASP A 294 25.19 25.73 5.17
CA ASP A 294 24.44 26.49 4.18
C ASP A 294 22.94 26.13 4.21
N GLU A 295 22.08 27.13 4.02
CA GLU A 295 20.61 27.01 4.12
C GLU A 295 20.05 25.88 3.22
N THR A 296 20.63 25.68 2.04
CA THR A 296 20.26 24.60 1.12
C THR A 296 20.49 23.22 1.73
N LEU A 297 21.60 23.01 2.45
CA LEU A 297 21.92 21.74 3.11
C LEU A 297 21.05 21.51 4.35
N VAL A 298 20.67 22.58 5.05
CA VAL A 298 19.71 22.49 6.17
C VAL A 298 18.36 21.97 5.67
N VAL A 299 17.83 22.57 4.60
CA VAL A 299 16.56 22.12 3.99
C VAL A 299 16.68 20.66 3.52
N GLU A 300 17.78 20.31 2.86
CA GLU A 300 18.00 18.94 2.38
C GLU A 300 18.14 17.90 3.50
N TYR A 301 18.74 18.25 4.63
CA TYR A 301 18.80 17.40 5.81
C TYR A 301 17.39 17.04 6.30
N TRP A 302 16.54 18.03 6.56
CA TRP A 302 15.17 17.82 7.01
C TRP A 302 14.29 17.16 5.95
N ARG A 303 14.67 17.24 4.67
CA ARG A 303 13.99 16.54 3.56
C ARG A 303 14.43 15.08 3.39
N THR A 304 15.67 14.72 3.73
CA THR A 304 16.25 13.41 3.34
C THR A 304 16.84 12.54 4.45
N ALA A 305 17.20 13.09 5.62
CA ALA A 305 17.77 12.32 6.74
C ALA A 305 16.84 11.18 7.19
N ASP A 306 17.30 10.17 7.92
CA ASP A 306 16.40 9.09 8.39
C ASP A 306 15.61 9.51 9.64
N HIS A 307 14.30 9.78 9.52
CA HIS A 307 13.43 10.13 10.66
C HIS A 307 12.88 8.93 11.43
N ARG A 308 13.22 7.69 11.03
CA ARG A 308 12.72 6.48 11.73
C ARG A 308 13.38 6.29 13.09
N TRP A 309 14.55 6.88 13.30
CA TRP A 309 15.37 6.70 14.49
C TRP A 309 15.69 8.05 15.13
N ILE A 310 14.83 8.48 16.04
CA ILE A 310 14.99 9.72 16.83
C ILE A 310 14.92 9.35 18.33
N PRO A 311 15.88 9.81 19.16
CA PRO A 311 15.85 9.61 20.60
C PRO A 311 14.52 10.06 21.22
N LYS A 312 13.98 9.27 22.15
CA LYS A 312 12.60 9.45 22.66
C LYS A 312 12.36 10.85 23.23
N ASP A 313 13.32 11.37 23.97
CA ASP A 313 13.32 12.67 24.62
C ASP A 313 13.48 13.85 23.65
N GLU A 314 13.91 13.60 22.41
CA GLU A 314 14.12 14.64 21.40
C GLU A 314 13.02 14.69 20.33
N ARG A 315 12.08 13.73 20.32
CA ARG A 315 11.04 13.60 19.28
C ARG A 315 10.15 14.82 19.12
N ILE A 316 9.70 15.43 20.22
CA ILE A 316 8.83 16.63 20.15
C ILE A 316 9.57 17.77 19.46
N LYS A 317 10.82 18.01 19.86
CA LYS A 317 11.68 19.01 19.24
C LYS A 317 11.95 18.71 17.77
N ALA A 318 12.17 17.44 17.42
CA ALA A 318 12.35 17.03 16.03
C ALA A 318 11.08 17.24 15.19
N VAL A 319 9.90 17.02 15.75
CA VAL A 319 8.60 17.32 15.09
C VAL A 319 8.48 18.81 14.79
N ASP A 320 8.76 19.68 15.77
CA ASP A 320 8.70 21.13 15.56
C ASP A 320 9.67 21.57 14.46
N LEU A 321 10.92 21.09 14.52
CA LEU A 321 11.94 21.40 13.53
C LEU A 321 11.60 20.86 12.13
N LEU A 322 11.00 19.67 12.01
CA LEU A 322 10.50 19.15 10.74
C LEU A 322 9.42 20.05 10.15
N ILE A 323 8.49 20.54 10.97
CA ILE A 323 7.44 21.45 10.52
C ILE A 323 8.03 22.80 10.08
N GLU A 324 8.95 23.38 10.87
CA GLU A 324 9.65 24.62 10.55
C GLU A 324 10.43 24.54 9.23
N ASN A 325 10.92 23.35 8.87
CA ASN A 325 11.65 23.09 7.63
C ASN A 325 10.78 22.52 6.50
N ASN A 326 9.46 22.74 6.54
CA ASN A 326 8.51 22.30 5.50
C ASN A 326 8.51 20.79 5.23
N ALA A 327 8.67 19.97 6.27
CA ALA A 327 8.53 18.52 6.24
C ALA A 327 7.45 17.96 7.22
N PRO A 328 6.23 18.55 7.32
CA PRO A 328 5.20 18.13 8.27
C PRO A 328 4.72 16.68 8.11
N TRP A 329 4.74 16.12 6.90
CA TRP A 329 4.38 14.71 6.71
C TRP A 329 5.35 13.77 7.43
N ARG A 330 6.65 14.09 7.39
CA ARG A 330 7.66 13.34 8.14
C ARG A 330 7.49 13.52 9.65
N ALA A 331 7.01 14.68 10.10
CA ALA A 331 6.63 14.88 11.49
C ALA A 331 5.48 13.96 11.92
N LEU A 332 4.45 13.78 11.07
CA LEU A 332 3.38 12.80 11.33
C LEU A 332 3.92 11.37 11.48
N ASP A 333 4.89 10.98 10.67
CA ASP A 333 5.56 9.68 10.79
C ASP A 333 6.27 9.50 12.13
N VAL A 334 6.98 10.53 12.61
CA VAL A 334 7.67 10.50 13.91
C VAL A 334 6.66 10.32 15.04
N ILE A 335 5.56 11.07 15.02
CA ILE A 335 4.46 10.96 15.99
C ILE A 335 3.87 9.54 15.95
N TRP A 336 3.45 9.09 14.77
CA TRP A 336 2.79 7.81 14.57
C TRP A 336 3.67 6.62 15.01
N ARG A 337 4.95 6.62 14.67
CA ARG A 337 5.91 5.59 15.12
C ARG A 337 6.14 5.64 16.63
N GLY A 338 6.25 6.83 17.19
CA GLY A 338 6.40 7.00 18.64
C GLY A 338 5.25 6.34 19.40
N MET A 339 4.02 6.54 18.93
CA MET A 339 2.81 5.98 19.54
C MET A 339 2.75 4.45 19.48
N ASN A 340 3.35 3.82 18.47
CA ASN A 340 3.28 2.36 18.29
C ASN A 340 4.37 1.59 19.04
N ASN A 341 5.51 2.22 19.32
CA ASN A 341 6.68 1.49 19.82
C ASN A 341 7.02 1.75 21.28
N ASP A 342 6.65 2.91 21.86
CA ASP A 342 7.42 3.44 22.99
C ASP A 342 6.63 4.13 24.11
N ASP A 343 5.30 3.94 24.19
CA ASP A 343 4.42 4.71 25.09
C ASP A 343 4.64 6.22 24.96
N PHE A 344 4.87 6.71 23.73
CA PHE A 344 4.98 8.13 23.43
C PHE A 344 3.71 8.85 23.91
N LEU A 345 3.86 9.75 24.87
CA LEU A 345 2.74 10.53 25.39
C LEU A 345 2.16 11.36 24.24
N LEU A 346 0.90 11.06 23.89
CA LEU A 346 0.22 11.79 22.84
C LEU A 346 -0.10 13.21 23.32
N GLU A 347 0.76 14.16 22.97
CA GLU A 347 0.43 15.57 23.10
C GLU A 347 -0.47 15.97 21.93
N LEU A 348 -1.78 15.98 22.15
CA LEU A 348 -2.78 16.34 21.13
C LEU A 348 -2.43 17.67 20.41
N ALA A 349 -1.83 18.62 21.12
CA ALA A 349 -1.38 19.88 20.52
C ALA A 349 -0.33 19.68 19.41
N VAL A 350 0.64 18.77 19.61
CA VAL A 350 1.69 18.45 18.63
C VAL A 350 1.09 17.75 17.40
N VAL A 351 0.17 16.81 17.62
CA VAL A 351 -0.54 16.12 16.53
C VAL A 351 -1.34 17.10 15.69
N LYS A 352 -2.12 17.98 16.33
CA LYS A 352 -2.91 19.00 15.65
C LYS A 352 -2.02 19.98 14.88
N HIS A 353 -0.89 20.37 15.45
CA HIS A 353 0.06 21.23 14.78
C HIS A 353 0.61 20.57 13.50
N ALA A 354 1.06 19.32 13.58
CA ALA A 354 1.57 18.57 12.44
C ALA A 354 0.50 18.34 11.36
N LEU A 355 -0.73 17.95 11.74
CA LEU A 355 -1.84 17.76 10.80
C LEU A 355 -2.20 19.06 10.06
N ASN A 356 -2.30 20.17 10.79
CA ASN A 356 -2.57 21.48 10.17
C ASN A 356 -1.44 21.92 9.24
N ALA A 357 -0.18 21.67 9.62
CA ALA A 357 0.97 21.97 8.78
C ALA A 357 0.96 21.11 7.50
N SER A 358 0.58 19.83 7.58
CA SER A 358 0.41 18.96 6.40
C SER A 358 -0.66 19.46 5.43
N LEU A 359 -1.76 20.07 5.93
CA LEU A 359 -2.78 20.69 5.07
C LEU A 359 -2.27 21.92 4.30
N ALA A 360 -1.27 22.62 4.84
CA ALA A 360 -0.64 23.76 4.19
C ALA A 360 0.54 23.35 3.28
N SER A 361 1.05 22.13 3.41
CA SER A 361 2.19 21.62 2.66
C SER A 361 1.84 21.34 1.19
N SER A 362 2.79 21.61 0.30
CA SER A 362 2.74 21.25 -1.12
C SER A 362 3.63 20.05 -1.47
N GLU A 363 4.12 19.32 -0.46
CA GLU A 363 4.94 18.13 -0.65
C GLU A 363 4.17 17.02 -1.38
N SER A 364 4.85 16.36 -2.32
CA SER A 364 4.35 15.13 -2.93
C SER A 364 4.70 13.96 -2.02
N VAL A 365 3.69 13.26 -1.52
CA VAL A 365 3.85 12.13 -0.59
C VAL A 365 3.20 10.87 -1.13
N ASP A 366 3.58 9.70 -0.60
CA ASP A 366 2.90 8.44 -0.89
C ASP A 366 1.50 8.43 -0.25
N PRO A 367 0.42 8.50 -1.05
CA PRO A 367 -0.92 8.57 -0.49
C PRO A 367 -1.31 7.30 0.26
N ASN A 368 -0.74 6.13 -0.09
CA ASN A 368 -1.11 4.87 0.56
C ASN A 368 -0.58 4.79 1.99
N HIS A 369 0.68 5.18 2.19
CA HIS A 369 1.28 5.23 3.51
C HIS A 369 0.62 6.30 4.39
N TYR A 370 0.52 7.53 3.88
CA TYR A 370 0.07 8.65 4.71
C TYR A 370 -1.44 8.69 4.94
N SER A 371 -2.27 8.13 4.05
CA SER A 371 -3.71 7.97 4.31
C SER A 371 -3.94 7.13 5.56
N TYR A 372 -3.21 6.03 5.70
CA TYR A 372 -3.26 5.17 6.88
C TYR A 372 -2.75 5.87 8.14
N VAL A 373 -1.60 6.57 8.06
CA VAL A 373 -1.05 7.33 9.19
C VAL A 373 -2.04 8.37 9.70
N VAL A 374 -2.59 9.19 8.80
CA VAL A 374 -3.58 10.23 9.17
C VAL A 374 -4.84 9.62 9.77
N LEU A 375 -5.36 8.54 9.17
CA LEU A 375 -6.55 7.85 9.68
C LEU A 375 -6.35 7.33 11.11
N ASP A 376 -5.22 6.66 11.37
CA ASP A 376 -4.91 6.13 12.71
C ASP A 376 -4.74 7.27 13.73
N LEU A 377 -4.06 8.36 13.35
CA LEU A 377 -3.91 9.53 14.23
C LEU A 377 -5.26 10.16 14.58
N LEU A 378 -6.15 10.38 13.60
CA LEU A 378 -7.49 10.94 13.85
C LEU A 378 -8.33 10.04 14.76
N LYS A 379 -8.34 8.72 14.51
CA LYS A 379 -9.03 7.75 15.37
C LYS A 379 -8.56 7.79 16.83
N ARG A 380 -7.25 7.90 17.03
CA ARG A 380 -6.67 7.95 18.38
C ARG A 380 -6.95 9.27 19.08
N MET A 381 -6.90 10.39 18.34
CA MET A 381 -7.34 11.69 18.87
C MET A 381 -8.80 11.62 19.32
N GLU A 382 -9.68 11.06 18.49
CA GLU A 382 -11.10 10.88 18.83
C GLU A 382 -11.28 10.01 20.07
N ALA A 383 -10.55 8.90 20.19
CA ALA A 383 -10.63 8.03 21.36
C ALA A 383 -10.16 8.70 22.67
N ILE A 384 -9.22 9.63 22.60
CA ILE A 384 -8.66 10.33 23.77
C ILE A 384 -9.51 11.53 24.17
N LEU A 385 -9.93 12.34 23.20
CA LEU A 385 -10.74 13.53 23.42
C LEU A 385 -11.80 13.65 22.31
N PRO A 386 -12.94 12.92 22.43
CA PRO A 386 -13.98 12.91 21.41
C PRO A 386 -14.57 14.29 21.12
N GLU A 387 -14.57 15.17 22.12
CA GLU A 387 -15.14 16.52 22.06
C GLU A 387 -14.07 17.61 21.76
N ASP A 388 -12.91 17.24 21.20
CA ASP A 388 -11.92 18.23 20.77
C ASP A 388 -12.52 19.15 19.67
N PRO A 389 -12.47 20.48 19.84
CA PRO A 389 -13.15 21.41 18.93
C PRO A 389 -12.51 21.51 17.54
N GLU A 390 -11.25 21.09 17.36
CA GLU A 390 -10.55 21.13 16.07
C GLU A 390 -10.71 19.83 15.28
N LEU A 391 -10.97 18.71 15.97
CA LEU A 391 -11.07 17.38 15.36
C LEU A 391 -12.09 17.32 14.21
N PRO A 392 -13.33 17.84 14.31
CA PRO A 392 -14.27 17.85 13.18
C PRO A 392 -13.69 18.49 11.92
N MET A 393 -12.94 19.58 12.07
CA MET A 393 -12.34 20.27 10.93
C MET A 393 -11.17 19.52 10.33
N LEU A 394 -10.34 18.88 11.17
CA LEU A 394 -9.27 18.02 10.69
C LEU A 394 -9.83 16.82 9.91
N GLU A 395 -10.86 16.16 10.43
CA GLU A 395 -11.57 15.07 9.74
C GLU A 395 -12.15 15.54 8.41
N PHE A 396 -12.77 16.72 8.36
CA PHE A 396 -13.24 17.31 7.12
C PHE A 396 -12.09 17.47 6.12
N TRP A 397 -11.02 18.17 6.48
CA TRP A 397 -9.94 18.47 5.54
C TRP A 397 -9.21 17.21 5.04
N PHE A 398 -9.11 16.16 5.85
CA PHE A 398 -8.51 14.88 5.43
C PHE A 398 -9.50 13.87 4.83
N PHE A 399 -10.80 14.20 4.74
CA PHE A 399 -11.86 13.27 4.35
C PHE A 399 -11.58 12.50 3.05
N ASP A 400 -11.23 13.22 1.97
CA ASP A 400 -10.92 12.62 0.67
C ASP A 400 -9.53 11.97 0.61
N PHE A 401 -8.66 12.27 1.58
CA PHE A 401 -7.27 11.80 1.61
C PHE A 401 -7.13 10.41 2.25
N ILE A 402 -7.89 10.13 3.31
CA ILE A 402 -7.81 8.86 4.06
C ILE A 402 -8.33 7.64 3.31
N GLY A 403 -9.11 7.82 2.23
CA GLY A 403 -9.60 6.74 1.35
C GLY A 403 -10.46 5.65 2.04
N GLY A 404 -11.03 4.73 1.24
CA GLY A 404 -11.65 3.49 1.74
C GLY A 404 -13.11 3.54 2.20
N ASP A 405 -13.59 2.40 2.72
CA ASP A 405 -14.82 2.31 3.50
C ASP A 405 -14.55 3.04 4.80
N HIS A 406 -14.89 4.34 4.83
CA HIS A 406 -14.75 5.19 6.00
C HIS A 406 -15.48 4.54 7.18
N GLU A 407 -14.77 3.77 8.01
CA GLU A 407 -15.19 3.60 9.40
C GLU A 407 -15.36 5.03 9.91
N PRO A 408 -16.59 5.47 10.23
CA PRO A 408 -16.87 6.89 10.23
C PRO A 408 -16.08 7.49 11.37
N LEU A 409 -15.17 8.40 11.03
CA LEU A 409 -14.65 9.37 11.96
C LEU A 409 -15.88 10.15 12.47
N GLN A 410 -16.18 10.01 13.76
CA GLN A 410 -17.50 10.35 14.28
C GLN A 410 -17.58 11.83 14.66
N ALA A 411 -16.46 12.50 14.89
CA ALA A 411 -16.45 13.87 15.40
C ALA A 411 -17.07 14.84 14.39
N LEU A 412 -16.78 14.69 13.09
CA LEU A 412 -17.37 15.50 12.02
C LEU A 412 -18.89 15.33 11.96
N TYR A 413 -19.39 14.09 11.93
CA TYR A 413 -20.83 13.86 11.85
C TYR A 413 -21.55 14.22 13.15
N ARG A 414 -20.93 14.02 14.32
CA ARG A 414 -21.43 14.51 15.61
C ARG A 414 -21.52 16.04 15.60
N PHE A 415 -20.48 16.71 15.13
CA PHE A 415 -20.46 18.16 14.98
C PHE A 415 -21.57 18.66 14.06
N LEU A 416 -21.70 18.11 12.84
CA LEU A 416 -22.72 18.54 11.88
C LEU A 416 -24.15 18.19 12.36
N GLY A 417 -24.33 17.05 13.04
CA GLY A 417 -25.60 16.65 13.67
C GLY A 417 -25.99 17.50 14.90
N ASN A 418 -25.04 18.22 15.49
CA ASN A 418 -25.28 19.18 16.57
C ASN A 418 -25.32 20.64 16.09
N ASN A 419 -24.84 20.92 14.87
CA ASN A 419 -24.73 22.27 14.31
C ASN A 419 -25.43 22.36 12.94
N PRO A 420 -26.75 22.67 12.91
CA PRO A 420 -27.52 22.87 11.69
C PRO A 420 -26.87 23.81 10.66
N SER A 421 -26.23 24.89 11.13
CA SER A 421 -25.55 25.87 10.27
C SER A 421 -24.35 25.28 9.51
N GLY A 422 -23.62 24.34 10.13
CA GLY A 422 -22.51 23.66 9.48
C GLY A 422 -22.99 22.78 8.32
N PHE A 423 -24.05 21.99 8.53
CA PHE A 423 -24.67 21.20 7.48
C PHE A 423 -25.21 22.06 6.34
N VAL A 424 -25.95 23.13 6.67
CA VAL A 424 -26.49 24.07 5.66
C VAL A 424 -25.37 24.71 4.84
N ALA A 425 -24.25 25.10 5.47
CA ALA A 425 -23.11 25.67 4.77
C ALA A 425 -22.48 24.71 3.75
N LEU A 426 -22.43 23.39 4.04
CA LEU A 426 -21.94 22.39 3.08
C LEU A 426 -22.87 22.26 1.88
N VAL A 427 -24.19 22.23 2.12
CA VAL A 427 -25.19 22.17 1.04
C VAL A 427 -25.17 23.45 0.20
N GLU A 428 -25.12 24.61 0.84
CA GLU A 428 -25.03 25.91 0.18
C GLU A 428 -23.81 25.99 -0.74
N ALA A 429 -22.64 25.52 -0.27
CA ALA A 429 -21.42 25.51 -1.05
C ALA A 429 -21.53 24.66 -2.32
N ILE A 430 -22.23 23.54 -2.27
CA ILE A 430 -22.47 22.68 -3.44
C ILE A 430 -23.42 23.39 -4.41
N TYR A 431 -24.60 23.82 -3.96
CA TYR A 431 -25.67 24.25 -4.86
C TYR A 431 -25.59 25.71 -5.30
N LEU A 432 -25.08 26.63 -4.47
CA LEU A 432 -24.82 28.01 -4.88
C LEU A 432 -23.45 28.15 -5.55
N GLY A 433 -22.46 27.37 -5.11
CA GLY A 433 -21.17 27.29 -5.78
C GLY A 433 -21.28 26.73 -7.20
N GLU A 434 -22.16 25.76 -7.45
CA GLU A 434 -22.40 25.18 -8.79
C GLU A 434 -23.01 26.17 -9.79
N GLY A 435 -23.87 27.10 -9.35
CA GLY A 435 -24.45 28.15 -10.20
C GLY A 435 -23.40 29.17 -10.68
N GLU A 436 -22.36 29.40 -9.88
CA GLU A 436 -21.23 30.28 -10.18
C GLU A 436 -20.03 29.56 -10.83
N LEU A 437 -20.05 28.23 -11.02
CA LEU A 437 -19.00 27.45 -11.71
C LEU A 437 -18.73 27.89 -13.17
N ARG A 438 -19.53 28.81 -13.71
CA ARG A 438 -19.25 29.54 -14.96
C ARG A 438 -18.22 30.67 -14.79
N GLY A 439 -17.74 30.95 -13.58
CA GLY A 439 -16.67 31.89 -13.24
C GLY A 439 -15.42 31.22 -12.63
N GLU A 440 -14.34 31.99 -12.49
CA GLU A 440 -13.04 31.52 -11.97
C GLU A 440 -13.03 31.40 -10.44
N HIS A 441 -13.57 30.32 -9.88
CA HIS A 441 -13.32 29.99 -8.47
C HIS A 441 -11.86 29.58 -8.23
N SER A 442 -11.31 29.96 -7.08
CA SER A 442 -9.98 29.52 -6.63
C SER A 442 -9.93 28.00 -6.45
N ALA A 443 -8.74 27.40 -6.61
CA ALA A 443 -8.53 25.97 -6.38
C ALA A 443 -8.98 25.51 -4.98
N LYS A 444 -8.84 26.37 -3.97
CA LYS A 444 -9.29 26.10 -2.59
C LYS A 444 -10.80 25.93 -2.50
N MET A 445 -11.59 26.78 -3.19
CA MET A 445 -13.04 26.67 -3.18
C MET A 445 -13.51 25.40 -3.89
N LYS A 446 -12.89 25.03 -5.02
CA LYS A 446 -13.22 23.77 -5.72
C LYS A 446 -12.94 22.54 -4.86
N ALA A 447 -11.82 22.54 -4.13
CA ALA A 447 -11.50 21.47 -3.19
C ALA A 447 -12.51 21.40 -2.01
N PHE A 448 -12.94 22.56 -1.51
CA PHE A 448 -13.97 22.63 -0.47
C PHE A 448 -15.32 22.08 -0.93
N ILE A 449 -15.79 22.47 -2.13
CA ILE A 449 -17.06 21.99 -2.71
C ILE A 449 -17.03 20.46 -2.90
N LYS A 450 -15.96 19.95 -3.54
CA LYS A 450 -15.80 18.51 -3.77
C LYS A 450 -15.87 17.73 -2.46
N ARG A 451 -15.14 18.19 -1.44
CA ARG A 451 -15.10 17.56 -0.12
C ARG A 451 -16.44 17.65 0.61
N SER A 452 -17.13 18.78 0.50
CA SER A 452 -18.49 18.95 1.03
C SER A 452 -19.43 17.90 0.45
N TRP A 453 -19.36 17.69 -0.87
CA TRP A 453 -20.13 16.62 -1.53
C TRP A 453 -19.75 15.24 -1.01
N SER A 454 -18.45 14.93 -0.88
CA SER A 454 -18.00 13.64 -0.35
C SER A 454 -18.52 13.36 1.07
N VAL A 455 -18.48 14.37 1.94
CA VAL A 455 -18.97 14.28 3.34
C VAL A 455 -20.47 14.04 3.37
N LEU A 456 -21.26 14.82 2.61
CA LEU A 456 -22.71 14.64 2.57
C LEU A 456 -23.12 13.30 1.93
N TYR A 457 -22.43 12.89 0.86
CA TYR A 457 -22.70 11.64 0.16
C TYR A 457 -22.50 10.41 1.05
N ARG A 458 -21.51 10.47 1.96
CA ARG A 458 -21.15 9.37 2.86
C ARG A 458 -21.70 9.54 4.28
N TRP A 459 -22.65 10.45 4.47
CA TRP A 459 -23.24 10.71 5.77
C TRP A 459 -23.88 9.44 6.35
N SER A 460 -23.49 9.08 7.58
CA SER A 460 -23.81 7.78 8.16
C SER A 460 -24.39 7.83 9.58
N LYS A 461 -24.56 9.02 10.20
CA LYS A 461 -25.08 9.15 11.57
C LYS A 461 -26.32 10.03 11.65
N THR A 462 -27.42 9.52 12.19
CA THR A 462 -28.64 10.33 12.37
C THR A 462 -28.43 11.42 13.44
N PRO A 463 -28.82 12.69 13.21
CA PRO A 463 -28.79 13.72 14.24
C PRO A 463 -29.54 13.29 15.50
N GLY A 464 -28.94 13.45 16.68
CA GLY A 464 -29.51 13.01 17.95
C GLY A 464 -29.34 11.52 18.27
N LEU A 465 -28.65 10.75 17.42
CA LEU A 465 -28.31 9.36 17.72
C LEU A 465 -27.15 9.30 18.74
N SER A 466 -27.42 8.76 19.93
CA SER A 466 -26.41 8.47 20.94
C SER A 466 -25.71 7.13 20.68
N ASP A 467 -24.59 6.91 21.36
CA ASP A 467 -23.75 5.72 21.18
C ASP A 467 -24.43 4.42 21.68
N ASP A 468 -25.52 4.53 22.44
CA ASP A 468 -26.39 3.42 22.85
C ASP A 468 -27.44 3.03 21.78
N GLY A 469 -27.44 3.72 20.64
CA GLY A 469 -28.34 3.45 19.51
C GLY A 469 -29.72 4.10 19.62
N VAL A 470 -29.95 4.96 20.63
CA VAL A 470 -31.22 5.66 20.83
C VAL A 470 -31.18 7.02 20.14
N ILE A 471 -32.29 7.43 19.52
CA ILE A 471 -32.43 8.76 18.91
C ILE A 471 -33.15 9.69 19.89
N ASP A 472 -32.52 10.83 20.23
CA ASP A 472 -33.21 11.93 20.88
C ASP A 472 -34.17 12.61 19.89
N SER A 473 -35.45 12.24 19.99
CA SER A 473 -36.51 12.76 19.12
C SER A 473 -36.66 14.29 19.20
N ILE A 474 -36.41 14.90 20.36
CA ILE A 474 -36.51 16.36 20.54
C ILE A 474 -35.37 17.03 19.78
N HIS A 475 -34.13 16.57 20.01
CA HIS A 475 -32.96 17.08 19.31
C HIS A 475 -33.09 16.92 17.79
N LEU A 476 -33.54 15.76 17.31
CA LEU A 476 -33.76 15.51 15.90
C LEU A 476 -34.76 16.49 15.29
N CYS A 477 -35.92 16.69 15.93
CA CYS A 477 -36.94 17.60 15.43
C CYS A 477 -36.46 19.06 15.42
N ASP A 478 -35.74 19.49 16.46
CA ASP A 478 -35.16 20.82 16.55
C ASP A 478 -34.09 21.02 15.47
N TRP A 479 -33.21 20.04 15.26
CA TRP A 479 -32.21 20.07 14.19
C TRP A 479 -32.85 20.25 12.82
N ILE A 480 -33.89 19.45 12.50
CA ILE A 480 -34.63 19.57 11.22
C ILE A 480 -35.24 20.98 11.10
N LEU A 481 -35.91 21.47 12.13
CA LEU A 481 -36.56 22.78 12.10
C LEU A 481 -35.55 23.90 11.84
N GLN A 482 -34.40 23.88 12.52
CA GLN A 482 -33.35 24.88 12.35
C GLN A 482 -32.73 24.82 10.95
N CYS A 483 -32.42 23.62 10.43
CA CYS A 483 -31.95 23.46 9.05
C CYS A 483 -32.92 24.09 8.05
N ARG A 484 -34.23 23.86 8.21
CA ARG A 484 -35.25 24.41 7.29
C ARG A 484 -35.39 25.93 7.39
N ILE A 485 -35.24 26.51 8.57
CA ILE A 485 -35.20 27.97 8.75
C ILE A 485 -34.02 28.55 7.96
N LEU A 486 -32.83 27.96 8.14
CA LEU A 486 -31.60 28.41 7.46
C LEU A 486 -31.66 28.22 5.94
N PHE A 487 -32.20 27.10 5.43
CA PHE A 487 -32.40 26.89 4.00
C PHE A 487 -33.39 27.88 3.38
N LYS A 488 -34.39 28.31 4.16
CA LYS A 488 -35.30 29.37 3.73
C LYS A 488 -34.59 30.72 3.63
N GLU A 489 -33.64 31.01 4.51
CA GLU A 489 -32.84 32.23 4.47
C GLU A 489 -31.89 32.29 3.26
N CYS A 490 -31.27 31.17 2.88
CA CYS A 490 -30.39 31.09 1.70
C CYS A 490 -31.12 30.72 0.38
N GLY A 491 -32.45 30.57 0.40
CA GLY A 491 -33.26 30.34 -0.80
C GLY A 491 -33.19 28.92 -1.38
N LEU A 492 -32.73 27.94 -0.60
CA LEU A 492 -32.54 26.53 -0.99
C LEU A 492 -33.57 25.60 -0.33
N VAL A 493 -34.83 26.01 -0.18
CA VAL A 493 -35.84 25.25 0.58
C VAL A 493 -36.02 23.82 0.05
N ASP A 494 -36.32 23.66 -1.25
CA ASP A 494 -36.65 22.35 -1.84
C ASP A 494 -35.42 21.41 -1.82
N VAL A 495 -34.25 21.95 -2.19
CA VAL A 495 -32.97 21.21 -2.17
C VAL A 495 -32.59 20.84 -0.74
N GLY A 496 -32.70 21.79 0.19
CA GLY A 496 -32.38 21.59 1.59
C GLY A 496 -33.28 20.55 2.25
N ASP A 497 -34.57 20.53 1.94
CA ASP A 497 -35.50 19.50 2.40
C ASP A 497 -35.10 18.11 1.85
N GLN A 498 -34.65 18.00 0.58
CA GLN A 498 -34.10 16.74 0.05
C GLN A 498 -32.81 16.31 0.74
N GLU A 499 -31.88 17.23 1.01
CA GLU A 499 -30.63 16.92 1.72
C GLU A 499 -30.89 16.49 3.18
N ILE A 500 -31.85 17.12 3.87
CA ILE A 500 -32.33 16.65 5.19
C ILE A 500 -32.83 15.21 5.08
N GLY A 501 -33.63 14.91 4.06
CA GLY A 501 -34.10 13.54 3.79
C GLY A 501 -32.95 12.54 3.67
N LYS A 502 -31.90 12.88 2.92
CA LYS A 502 -30.72 12.02 2.75
C LYS A 502 -30.00 11.76 4.07
N VAL A 503 -29.88 12.77 4.94
CA VAL A 503 -29.32 12.62 6.29
C VAL A 503 -30.16 11.66 7.14
N LEU A 504 -31.49 11.79 7.09
CA LEU A 504 -32.41 10.89 7.81
C LEU A 504 -32.32 9.43 7.32
N ALA A 505 -31.74 9.18 6.15
CA ALA A 505 -31.59 7.83 5.64
C ALA A 505 -30.62 6.98 6.48
N SER A 506 -29.71 7.64 7.20
CA SER A 506 -28.78 7.04 8.18
C SER A 506 -29.47 6.56 9.47
N SER A 507 -30.81 6.57 9.52
CA SER A 507 -31.56 6.01 10.64
C SER A 507 -31.23 4.52 10.83
N PRO A 508 -31.03 4.06 12.08
CA PRO A 508 -31.08 2.64 12.37
C PRO A 508 -32.51 2.09 12.15
N ASP A 509 -32.63 0.77 12.23
CA ASP A 509 -33.92 0.10 12.29
C ASP A 509 -34.61 0.41 13.62
N GLY A 510 -35.94 0.52 13.58
CA GLY A 510 -36.75 0.69 14.78
C GLY A 510 -36.81 -0.57 15.65
N SER A 511 -37.37 -0.42 16.85
CA SER A 511 -37.52 -1.54 17.80
C SER A 511 -38.40 -2.68 17.27
N ASP A 512 -39.26 -2.37 16.28
CA ASP A 512 -40.10 -3.33 15.55
C ASP A 512 -39.42 -3.99 14.34
N GLY A 513 -38.11 -3.75 14.16
CA GLY A 513 -37.30 -4.29 13.07
C GLY A 513 -37.72 -3.80 11.68
N ALA A 514 -38.38 -2.63 11.59
CA ALA A 514 -38.60 -1.93 10.34
C ALA A 514 -37.74 -0.66 10.29
N TRP A 515 -37.27 -0.28 9.11
CA TRP A 515 -36.58 0.98 8.90
C TRP A 515 -37.57 2.06 8.40
N PRO A 516 -37.37 3.35 8.72
CA PRO A 516 -36.42 3.90 9.70
C PRO A 516 -36.91 3.72 11.14
N ALA A 517 -36.17 4.19 12.15
CA ALA A 517 -36.56 4.16 13.56
C ALA A 517 -37.80 5.03 13.83
N GLU A 518 -38.54 4.69 14.88
CA GLU A 518 -39.83 5.30 15.22
C GLU A 518 -39.77 6.83 15.29
N GLU A 519 -38.69 7.41 15.82
CA GLU A 519 -38.48 8.84 15.95
C GLU A 519 -38.43 9.55 14.58
N VAL A 520 -37.77 8.92 13.60
CA VAL A 520 -37.71 9.43 12.23
C VAL A 520 -39.06 9.30 11.56
N ARG A 521 -39.81 8.21 11.81
CA ARG A 521 -41.16 8.04 11.26
C ARG A 521 -42.12 9.11 11.82
N ASP A 522 -42.06 9.36 13.13
CA ASP A 522 -42.87 10.40 13.77
C ASP A 522 -42.53 11.78 13.19
N ALA A 523 -41.25 12.06 12.92
CA ALA A 523 -40.84 13.30 12.23
C ALA A 523 -41.46 13.41 10.82
N LEU A 524 -41.42 12.35 10.00
CA LEU A 524 -42.01 12.35 8.65
C LEU A 524 -43.52 12.59 8.66
N GLU A 525 -44.26 11.94 9.58
CA GLU A 525 -45.70 12.11 9.73
C GLU A 525 -46.08 13.54 10.14
N ASN A 526 -45.25 14.18 10.96
CA ASN A 526 -45.44 15.55 11.41
C ASN A 526 -45.10 16.58 10.32
N LEU A 527 -43.97 16.39 9.62
CA LEU A 527 -43.45 17.32 8.62
C LEU A 527 -44.30 17.34 7.34
N LYS A 528 -44.82 16.17 6.91
CA LYS A 528 -45.67 16.01 5.71
C LYS A 528 -45.06 16.65 4.46
N ASN A 529 -43.76 16.44 4.26
CA ASN A 529 -42.98 17.07 3.21
C ASN A 529 -42.47 16.02 2.21
N SER A 530 -42.90 16.13 0.95
CA SER A 530 -42.52 15.19 -0.10
C SER A 530 -41.04 15.25 -0.47
N ASP A 531 -40.39 16.40 -0.36
CA ASP A 531 -38.97 16.55 -0.70
C ASP A 531 -38.09 15.84 0.33
N ILE A 532 -38.41 15.95 1.62
CA ILE A 532 -37.75 15.15 2.68
C ILE A 532 -37.96 13.65 2.44
N GLU A 533 -39.18 13.23 2.09
CA GLU A 533 -39.47 11.82 1.78
C GLU A 533 -38.66 11.32 0.56
N THR A 534 -38.54 12.12 -0.50
CA THR A 534 -37.74 11.79 -1.68
C THR A 534 -36.25 11.74 -1.35
N GLY A 535 -35.75 12.70 -0.56
CA GLY A 535 -34.38 12.70 -0.07
C GLY A 535 -34.03 11.43 0.72
N LEU A 536 -34.95 10.99 1.58
CA LEU A 536 -34.82 9.77 2.38
C LEU A 536 -34.68 8.52 1.50
N GLU A 537 -35.47 8.43 0.43
CA GLU A 537 -35.39 7.35 -0.56
C GLU A 537 -34.03 7.34 -1.27
N ILE A 538 -33.59 8.51 -1.74
CA ILE A 538 -32.30 8.68 -2.44
C ILE A 538 -31.14 8.29 -1.53
N GLY A 539 -31.12 8.81 -0.29
CA GLY A 539 -30.07 8.53 0.68
C GLY A 539 -29.95 7.04 0.97
N ARG A 540 -31.09 6.37 1.22
CA ARG A 540 -31.11 4.93 1.53
C ARG A 540 -30.68 4.09 0.32
N TYR A 541 -31.08 4.49 -0.88
CA TYR A 541 -30.64 3.83 -2.10
C TYR A 541 -29.11 3.93 -2.29
N ASN A 542 -28.54 5.11 -2.10
CA ASN A 542 -27.11 5.37 -2.27
C ASN A 542 -26.23 4.65 -1.22
N GLN A 543 -26.72 4.51 0.01
CA GLN A 543 -26.02 3.77 1.08
C GLN A 543 -25.77 2.29 0.74
N ARG A 544 -26.52 1.70 -0.21
CA ARG A 544 -26.32 0.32 -0.66
C ARG A 544 -24.94 0.11 -1.32
N GLY A 545 -24.36 1.15 -1.91
CA GLY A 545 -23.09 1.05 -2.63
C GLY A 545 -23.11 0.10 -3.82
N VAL A 546 -21.93 -0.37 -4.24
CA VAL A 546 -21.79 -1.31 -5.36
C VAL A 546 -22.11 -2.73 -4.89
N SER A 547 -23.14 -3.34 -5.47
CA SER A 547 -23.50 -4.73 -5.21
C SER A 547 -22.86 -5.67 -6.25
N PHE A 548 -22.16 -6.71 -5.80
CA PHE A 548 -21.66 -7.78 -6.65
C PHE A 548 -22.75 -8.84 -6.91
N ARG A 549 -22.80 -9.37 -8.12
CA ARG A 549 -23.78 -10.39 -8.55
C ARG A 549 -23.07 -11.46 -9.39
N GLY A 550 -23.58 -12.69 -9.34
CA GLY A 550 -23.23 -13.73 -10.31
C GLY A 550 -23.74 -13.38 -11.71
N ILE A 551 -23.08 -13.91 -12.74
CA ILE A 551 -23.32 -13.56 -14.16
C ILE A 551 -24.78 -13.79 -14.60
N TYR A 552 -25.52 -14.72 -13.96
CA TYR A 552 -26.91 -15.08 -14.28
C TYR A 552 -27.86 -14.91 -13.09
N ASP A 553 -27.52 -14.06 -12.11
CA ASP A 553 -28.38 -13.85 -10.93
C ASP A 553 -29.63 -13.01 -11.26
N GLY A 554 -29.65 -12.34 -12.42
CA GLY A 554 -30.74 -11.44 -12.83
C GLY A 554 -31.10 -10.42 -11.75
N GLY A 555 -32.39 -10.07 -11.66
CA GLY A 555 -32.92 -9.15 -10.65
C GLY A 555 -33.24 -9.78 -9.28
N ASN A 556 -32.70 -10.95 -8.92
CA ASN A 556 -33.13 -11.69 -7.73
C ASN A 556 -32.84 -10.96 -6.41
N GLN A 557 -31.69 -10.31 -6.29
CA GLN A 557 -31.36 -9.53 -5.08
C GLN A 557 -32.35 -8.37 -4.90
N GLU A 558 -32.65 -7.65 -5.99
CA GLU A 558 -33.58 -6.52 -6.02
C GLU A 558 -35.00 -6.95 -5.65
N ARG A 559 -35.46 -8.11 -6.14
CA ARG A 559 -36.78 -8.66 -5.75
C ARG A 559 -36.86 -9.00 -4.27
N ASN A 560 -35.80 -9.55 -3.68
CA ASN A 560 -35.76 -9.84 -2.25
C ASN A 560 -35.87 -8.53 -1.44
N MET A 561 -35.11 -7.49 -1.81
CA MET A 561 -35.19 -6.18 -1.18
C MET A 561 -36.59 -5.56 -1.33
N ALA A 562 -37.19 -5.65 -2.52
CA ALA A 562 -38.55 -5.16 -2.75
C ALA A 562 -39.58 -5.86 -1.84
N GLN A 563 -39.43 -7.17 -1.62
CA GLN A 563 -40.27 -7.92 -0.70
C GLN A 563 -40.08 -7.49 0.76
N GLU A 564 -38.84 -7.26 1.19
CA GLU A 564 -38.51 -6.76 2.53
C GLU A 564 -39.15 -5.39 2.78
N TYR A 565 -38.96 -4.43 1.87
CA TYR A 565 -39.55 -3.10 1.98
C TYR A 565 -41.08 -3.13 1.99
N ARG A 566 -41.72 -4.01 1.20
CA ARG A 566 -43.19 -4.22 1.27
C ARG A 566 -43.62 -4.83 2.59
N GLY A 567 -42.83 -5.74 3.14
CA GLY A 567 -43.03 -6.31 4.46
C GLY A 567 -43.03 -5.23 5.53
N MET A 568 -41.98 -4.38 5.56
CA MET A 568 -41.88 -3.24 6.46
C MET A 568 -43.04 -2.26 6.28
N ALA A 569 -43.39 -1.90 5.04
CA ALA A 569 -44.50 -1.01 4.72
C ALA A 569 -45.83 -1.50 5.31
N LYS A 570 -46.10 -2.80 5.26
CA LYS A 570 -47.31 -3.40 5.85
C LYS A 570 -47.33 -3.30 7.37
N ARG A 571 -46.19 -3.48 8.04
CA ARG A 571 -46.08 -3.40 9.51
C ARG A 571 -46.38 -1.99 10.02
N VAL A 572 -45.83 -0.97 9.36
CA VAL A 572 -45.89 0.42 9.85
C VAL A 572 -47.12 1.19 9.37
N ALA A 573 -47.85 0.71 8.36
CA ALA A 573 -48.92 1.43 7.65
C ALA A 573 -50.07 1.99 8.51
N ILE A 574 -50.39 1.37 9.65
CA ILE A 574 -51.50 1.81 10.49
C ILE A 574 -51.14 3.10 11.25
N ARG A 575 -49.91 3.17 11.77
CA ARG A 575 -49.46 4.30 12.60
C ARG A 575 -48.67 5.34 11.80
N TRP A 576 -47.90 4.90 10.81
CA TRP A 576 -47.03 5.73 9.97
C TRP A 576 -47.35 5.54 8.48
N PRO A 577 -48.51 6.04 7.99
CA PRO A 577 -48.94 5.84 6.62
C PRO A 577 -48.02 6.48 5.55
N ARG A 578 -47.32 7.59 5.87
CA ARG A 578 -46.37 8.24 4.96
C ARG A 578 -45.06 7.47 4.89
N THR A 579 -44.55 7.00 6.02
CA THR A 579 -43.41 6.06 6.03
C THR A 579 -43.75 4.81 5.22
N ALA A 580 -44.94 4.25 5.37
CA ALA A 580 -45.37 3.12 4.56
C ALA A 580 -45.46 3.45 3.05
N ALA A 581 -45.75 4.71 2.67
CA ALA A 581 -45.73 5.14 1.28
C ALA A 581 -44.30 5.21 0.73
N VAL A 582 -43.35 5.77 1.48
CA VAL A 582 -41.91 5.77 1.15
C VAL A 582 -41.41 4.34 0.91
N LEU A 583 -41.66 3.44 1.86
CA LEU A 583 -41.22 2.04 1.77
C LEU A 583 -41.82 1.31 0.55
N ARG A 584 -43.07 1.63 0.15
CA ARG A 584 -43.67 1.09 -1.08
C ARG A 584 -42.98 1.62 -2.32
N ARG A 585 -42.68 2.92 -2.39
CA ARG A 585 -41.96 3.52 -3.53
C ARG A 585 -40.57 2.91 -3.69
N MET A 586 -39.86 2.70 -2.58
CA MET A 586 -38.59 1.98 -2.58
C MET A 586 -38.72 0.56 -3.14
N ALA A 587 -39.73 -0.19 -2.70
CA ALA A 587 -39.98 -1.52 -3.22
C ALA A 587 -40.26 -1.52 -4.73
N ASP A 588 -41.06 -0.57 -5.21
CA ASP A 588 -41.40 -0.47 -6.63
C ASP A 588 -40.18 -0.06 -7.47
N SER A 589 -39.28 0.78 -6.94
CA SER A 589 -37.99 1.10 -7.56
C SER A 589 -37.12 -0.16 -7.72
N TYR A 590 -36.97 -0.95 -6.66
CA TYR A 590 -36.22 -2.21 -6.75
C TYR A 590 -36.87 -3.22 -7.70
N GLU A 591 -38.20 -3.26 -7.83
CA GLU A 591 -38.82 -4.10 -8.87
C GLU A 591 -38.57 -3.62 -10.29
N CYS A 592 -38.38 -2.31 -10.48
CA CYS A 592 -37.97 -1.76 -11.77
C CYS A 592 -36.52 -2.15 -12.08
N ASP A 593 -35.63 -2.01 -11.11
CA ASP A 593 -34.22 -2.42 -11.22
C ASP A 593 -34.10 -3.92 -11.51
N ALA A 594 -34.90 -4.74 -10.82
CA ALA A 594 -34.94 -6.18 -11.05
C ALA A 594 -35.25 -6.53 -12.51
N ARG A 595 -36.30 -5.91 -13.07
CA ARG A 595 -36.71 -6.13 -14.46
C ARG A 595 -35.64 -5.69 -15.44
N HIS A 596 -35.03 -4.54 -15.21
CA HIS A 596 -33.94 -4.05 -16.05
C HIS A 596 -32.73 -4.99 -16.04
N LEU A 597 -32.41 -5.57 -14.89
CA LEU A 597 -31.32 -6.54 -14.73
C LEU A 597 -31.63 -7.88 -15.39
N ASP A 598 -32.88 -8.35 -15.37
CA ASP A 598 -33.27 -9.55 -16.12
C ASP A 598 -33.11 -9.34 -17.63
N GLU A 599 -33.51 -8.18 -18.16
CA GLU A 599 -33.33 -7.85 -19.58
C GLU A 599 -31.85 -7.73 -19.99
N GLN A 600 -30.97 -7.37 -19.05
CA GLN A 600 -29.52 -7.40 -19.27
C GLN A 600 -28.96 -8.83 -19.20
N ASP A 601 -29.44 -9.65 -18.26
CA ASP A 601 -29.09 -11.06 -18.13
C ASP A 601 -29.46 -11.84 -19.40
N GLU A 602 -30.70 -11.68 -19.89
CA GLU A 602 -31.16 -12.31 -21.14
C GLU A 602 -30.26 -11.94 -22.33
N ARG A 603 -29.85 -10.66 -22.44
CA ARG A 603 -28.90 -10.21 -23.47
C ARG A 603 -27.51 -10.82 -23.32
N ARG A 604 -26.97 -10.87 -22.10
CA ARG A 604 -25.64 -11.47 -21.84
C ARG A 604 -25.64 -12.97 -22.09
N ALA A 605 -26.72 -13.65 -21.71
CA ALA A 605 -26.93 -15.07 -21.98
C ALA A 605 -27.00 -15.38 -23.48
N ASP A 606 -27.46 -14.43 -24.31
CA ASP A 606 -27.46 -14.52 -25.77
C ASP A 606 -26.11 -14.16 -26.42
N GLU A 607 -25.42 -13.13 -25.92
CA GLU A 607 -24.25 -12.55 -26.57
C GLU A 607 -22.92 -13.24 -26.22
N GLY A 608 -22.78 -13.75 -24.99
CA GLY A 608 -21.55 -14.38 -24.49
C GLY A 608 -20.64 -13.41 -23.76
#